data_AF-A0A3B8MF00-F1
#
_entry.id   AF-A0A3B8MF00-F1
#
_cell.length_a   1.000
_cell.length_b   1.000
_cell.length_c   1.000
_cell.angle_alpha   90.00
_cell.angle_beta   90.00
_cell.angle_gamma   90.00
#
_symmetry.space_group_name_H-M   'P 1'
#
loop_
_entity.id
_entity.type
_entity.pdbx_description
1 polymer ?
#
loop_
_entity_poly.entity_id
_entity_poly.type
_entity_poly.pdbx_seq_one_letter_code
_entity_poly.pdbx_strand_id
1 'polypeptide(L)'
;LVRYAESAVRQDSDLESVRSVLEEQVGAGGVIEAAATVAAFEGLNRIADATGIQLDSGLADESADFRTVLGLDAYAGASSTEATGVPSRAADVMEIFR
;
A
#
# COMPACT_ATOMS: atom_id res chain seq x y z
N LEU A 1 -12.74 5.42 9.71
CA LEU A 1 -11.87 4.27 9.36
C LEU A 1 -10.54 4.72 8.74
N VAL A 2 -10.52 5.37 7.58
CA VAL A 2 -9.27 5.75 6.88
C VAL A 2 -8.31 6.53 7.79
N ARG A 3 -8.79 7.57 8.48
CA ARG A 3 -7.94 8.35 9.42
C ARG A 3 -7.30 7.49 10.52
N TYR A 4 -8.03 6.50 11.07
CA TYR A 4 -7.49 5.58 12.06
C TYR A 4 -6.37 4.71 11.46
N ALA A 5 -6.59 4.17 10.25
CA ALA A 5 -5.57 3.38 9.56
C ALA A 5 -4.31 4.20 9.27
N GLU A 6 -4.47 5.42 8.79
CA GLU A 6 -3.37 6.36 8.54
C GLU A 6 -2.58 6.69 9.81
N SER A 7 -3.28 7.09 10.88
CA SER A 7 -2.67 7.42 12.17
C SER A 7 -1.97 6.21 12.78
N ALA A 8 -2.54 5.00 12.63
CA ALA A 8 -1.94 3.76 13.09
C ALA A 8 -0.69 3.37 12.30
N VAL A 9 -0.64 3.59 10.99
CA VAL A 9 0.56 3.30 10.18
C VAL A 9 1.65 4.33 10.43
N ARG A 10 1.31 5.62 10.45
CA ARG A 10 2.27 6.73 10.63
C ARG A 10 2.71 6.94 12.07
N GLN A 11 2.03 6.29 13.03
CA GLN A 11 2.20 6.52 14.46
C GLN A 11 1.97 8.00 14.82
N ASP A 12 0.92 8.59 14.23
CA ASP A 12 0.56 9.97 14.52
C ASP A 12 0.17 10.13 15.99
N SER A 13 0.41 11.31 16.56
CA SER A 13 0.12 11.60 17.98
C SER A 13 -1.37 11.56 18.34
N ASP A 14 -2.26 11.58 17.36
CA ASP A 14 -3.71 11.56 17.56
C ASP A 14 -4.34 10.16 17.56
N LEU A 15 -3.53 9.09 17.47
CA LEU A 15 -4.00 7.71 17.32
C LEU A 15 -5.04 7.30 18.36
N GLU A 16 -4.86 7.71 19.62
CA GLU A 16 -5.81 7.41 20.68
C GLU A 16 -7.17 8.10 20.44
N SER A 17 -7.16 9.38 20.07
CA SER A 17 -8.37 10.14 19.77
C SER A 17 -9.13 9.56 18.58
N VAL A 18 -8.44 9.26 17.48
CA VAL A 18 -9.09 8.73 16.27
C VAL A 18 -9.57 7.29 16.45
N ARG A 19 -8.94 6.51 17.35
CA ARG A 19 -9.42 5.20 17.76
C ARG A 19 -10.75 5.33 18.52
N SER A 20 -10.85 6.23 19.49
CA SER A 20 -12.10 6.46 20.23
C SER A 20 -13.24 6.89 19.31
N VAL A 21 -12.97 7.81 18.37
CA VAL A 21 -13.96 8.21 17.36
C VAL A 21 -14.40 7.03 16.49
N LEU A 22 -13.48 6.14 16.11
CA LEU A 22 -13.85 4.93 15.37
C LEU A 22 -14.71 4.00 16.22
N GLU A 23 -14.34 3.78 17.49
CA GLU A 23 -15.06 2.91 18.42
C GLU A 23 -16.51 3.37 18.63
N GLU A 24 -16.76 4.67 18.74
CA GLU A 24 -18.11 5.22 18.85
C GLU A 24 -19.00 4.88 17.64
N GLN A 25 -18.41 4.69 16.46
CA GLN A 25 -19.13 4.44 15.21
C GLN A 25 -19.34 2.96 14.93
N VAL A 26 -18.36 2.11 15.26
CA VAL A 26 -18.37 0.68 14.87
C VAL A 26 -18.28 -0.30 16.05
N GLY A 27 -18.17 0.23 17.27
CA GLY A 27 -17.95 -0.55 18.49
C GLY A 27 -16.56 -1.17 18.58
N ALA A 28 -16.26 -1.75 19.74
CA ALA A 28 -14.98 -2.38 20.02
C ALA A 28 -14.62 -3.49 19.01
N GLY A 29 -15.60 -4.30 18.59
CA GLY A 29 -15.40 -5.35 17.58
C GLY A 29 -14.91 -4.79 16.24
N GLY A 30 -15.53 -3.72 15.75
CA GLY A 30 -15.10 -3.08 14.50
C GLY A 30 -13.71 -2.44 14.60
N VAL A 31 -13.33 -1.92 15.79
CA VAL A 31 -11.96 -1.42 16.03
C VAL A 31 -10.95 -2.57 16.00
N ILE A 32 -11.28 -3.73 16.55
CA ILE A 32 -10.42 -4.92 16.51
C ILE A 32 -10.21 -5.38 15.07
N GLU A 33 -11.26 -5.48 14.27
CA GLU A 33 -11.17 -5.86 12.86
C GLU A 33 -10.36 -4.84 12.04
N ALA A 34 -10.56 -3.54 12.29
CA ALA A 34 -9.77 -2.48 11.66
C ALA A 34 -8.28 -2.59 12.04
N ALA A 35 -7.98 -2.81 13.33
CA ALA A 35 -6.62 -2.98 13.80
C ALA A 35 -5.94 -4.23 13.21
N ALA A 36 -6.65 -5.34 13.14
CA ALA A 36 -6.16 -6.58 12.53
C ALA A 36 -5.85 -6.38 11.03
N THR A 37 -6.73 -5.66 10.32
CA THR A 37 -6.53 -5.33 8.91
C THR A 37 -5.28 -4.47 8.71
N VAL A 38 -5.13 -3.39 9.49
CA VAL A 38 -3.93 -2.53 9.44
C VAL A 38 -2.66 -3.33 9.71
N ALA A 39 -2.67 -4.15 10.76
CA ALA A 39 -1.52 -4.97 11.14
C ALA A 39 -1.13 -5.99 10.05
N ALA A 40 -2.12 -6.61 9.39
CA ALA A 40 -1.88 -7.55 8.30
C ALA A 40 -1.17 -6.88 7.11
N PHE A 41 -1.66 -5.72 6.65
CA PHE A 41 -1.04 -4.98 5.54
C PHE A 41 0.35 -4.44 5.89
N GLU A 42 0.54 -3.92 7.11
CA GLU A 42 1.87 -3.52 7.59
C GLU A 42 2.86 -4.69 7.63
N GLY A 43 2.40 -5.86 8.07
CA GLY A 43 3.21 -7.08 8.06
C GLY A 43 3.62 -7.48 6.64
N LEU A 44 2.68 -7.48 5.70
CA LEU A 44 2.94 -7.81 4.30
C LEU A 44 3.90 -6.82 3.64
N ASN A 45 3.75 -5.52 3.87
CA ASN A 45 4.66 -4.50 3.35
C ASN A 45 6.11 -4.74 3.82
N ARG A 46 6.31 -5.00 5.12
CA ARG A 46 7.66 -5.27 5.65
C ARG A 46 8.27 -6.56 5.08
N ILE A 47 7.45 -7.59 4.86
CA ILE A 47 7.91 -8.81 4.20
C ILE A 47 8.32 -8.51 2.75
N ALA A 48 7.51 -7.75 2.01
CA ALA A 48 7.81 -7.35 0.64
C ALA A 48 9.11 -6.54 0.56
N ASP A 49 9.30 -5.56 1.45
CA ASP A 49 10.52 -4.76 1.54
C ASP A 49 11.75 -5.62 1.87
N ALA A 50 11.61 -6.58 2.80
CA ALA A 50 12.71 -7.43 3.23
C ALA A 50 13.12 -8.47 2.18
N THR A 51 12.15 -8.95 1.38
CA THR A 51 12.36 -10.02 0.39
C THR A 51 12.58 -9.48 -1.02
N GLY A 52 12.26 -8.22 -1.28
CA GLY A 52 12.37 -7.61 -2.60
C GLY A 52 11.36 -8.18 -3.59
N ILE A 53 10.08 -8.28 -3.21
CA ILE A 53 9.02 -8.72 -4.14
C ILE A 53 8.98 -7.78 -5.35
N GLN A 54 9.08 -8.35 -6.54
CA GLN A 54 9.01 -7.60 -7.79
C GLN A 54 7.56 -7.24 -8.13
N LEU A 55 7.35 -6.12 -8.82
CA LEU A 55 6.09 -5.92 -9.53
C LEU A 55 5.99 -6.93 -10.69
N ASP A 56 4.76 -7.36 -10.97
CA ASP A 56 4.47 -8.04 -12.23
C ASP A 56 4.83 -7.13 -13.41
N SER A 57 5.32 -7.70 -14.51
CA SER A 57 5.81 -6.93 -15.66
C SER A 57 4.75 -6.00 -16.24
N GLY A 58 3.49 -6.45 -16.36
CA GLY A 58 2.45 -5.59 -16.93
C GLY A 58 2.03 -4.49 -15.95
N LEU A 59 2.06 -4.75 -14.65
CA LEU A 59 1.87 -3.70 -13.64
C LEU A 59 3.04 -2.72 -13.60
N ALA A 60 4.27 -3.19 -13.81
CA ALA A 60 5.47 -2.35 -13.85
C ALA A 60 5.42 -1.35 -15.01
N ASP A 61 4.91 -1.76 -16.18
CA ASP A 61 4.70 -0.93 -17.36
C ASP A 61 3.50 0.02 -17.19
N GLU A 62 2.37 -0.49 -16.70
CA GLU A 62 1.14 0.30 -16.48
C GLU A 62 1.36 1.42 -15.43
N SER A 63 2.20 1.16 -14.42
CA SER A 63 2.46 2.12 -13.34
C SER A 63 3.68 3.01 -13.56
N ALA A 64 4.41 2.85 -14.68
CA ALA A 64 5.73 3.46 -14.88
C ALA A 64 5.73 5.00 -14.77
N ASP A 65 4.73 5.67 -15.35
CA ASP A 65 4.61 7.13 -15.29
C ASP A 65 4.19 7.63 -13.89
N PHE A 66 3.27 6.93 -13.22
CA PHE A 66 2.88 7.23 -11.83
C PHE A 66 4.08 7.10 -10.89
N ARG A 67 4.86 6.03 -11.02
CA ARG A 67 6.09 5.84 -10.24
C ARG A 67 7.10 6.97 -10.49
N THR A 68 7.26 7.37 -11.74
CA THR A 68 8.12 8.50 -12.11
C THR A 68 7.64 9.81 -11.48
N VAL A 69 6.35 10.15 -11.64
CA VAL A 69 5.77 11.41 -11.14
C VAL A 69 5.80 11.50 -9.62
N LEU A 70 5.55 10.38 -8.94
CA LEU A 70 5.56 10.30 -7.48
C LEU A 70 6.98 10.10 -6.90
N GLY A 71 8.00 9.94 -7.75
CA GLY A 71 9.38 9.69 -7.33
C GLY A 71 9.59 8.33 -6.66
N LEU A 72 8.73 7.34 -6.95
CA LEU A 72 8.78 6.03 -6.30
C LEU A 72 10.03 5.23 -6.70
N ASP A 73 10.63 5.53 -7.85
CA ASP A 73 11.87 4.89 -8.30
C ASP A 73 13.11 5.29 -7.46
N ALA A 74 12.99 6.29 -6.58
CA ALA A 74 14.06 6.69 -5.66
C ALA A 74 14.15 5.82 -4.39
N TYR A 75 13.15 4.98 -4.11
CA TYR A 75 13.15 4.11 -2.94
C TYR A 75 13.91 2.80 -3.21
N ALA A 76 14.52 2.21 -2.18
CA ALA A 76 15.34 1.01 -2.29
C ALA A 76 14.61 -0.18 -2.94
N GLY A 77 13.31 -0.33 -2.67
CA GLY A 77 12.47 -1.37 -3.24
C GLY A 77 12.31 -1.31 -4.76
N ALA A 78 12.56 -0.16 -5.39
CA ALA A 78 12.48 -0.02 -6.85
C ALA A 78 13.49 -0.94 -7.57
N SER A 79 14.64 -1.19 -6.94
CA SER A 79 15.68 -2.10 -7.46
C SER A 79 15.23 -3.55 -7.56
N SER A 80 14.16 -3.92 -6.85
CA SER A 80 13.59 -5.27 -6.91
C SER A 80 12.82 -5.52 -8.19
N THR A 81 12.38 -4.50 -8.93
CA THR A 81 11.59 -4.68 -10.16
C THR A 81 12.46 -4.44 -11.40
N GLU A 82 12.49 -5.40 -12.32
CA GLU A 82 13.11 -5.18 -13.63
C GLU A 82 12.19 -4.29 -14.49
N ALA A 83 12.66 -3.08 -14.82
CA ALA A 83 11.89 -2.16 -15.66
C ALA A 83 12.21 -2.38 -17.14
N THR A 84 11.19 -2.68 -17.94
CA THR A 84 11.25 -2.75 -19.41
C THR A 84 11.33 -1.37 -20.07
N GLY A 85 11.06 -0.30 -19.31
CA GLY A 85 11.33 1.09 -19.70
C GLY A 85 10.31 1.72 -20.64
N VAL A 86 9.22 1.03 -20.98
CA VAL A 86 8.18 1.54 -21.88
C VAL A 86 6.83 1.50 -21.16
N PRO A 87 6.28 2.65 -20.74
CA PRO A 87 4.92 2.70 -20.23
C PRO A 87 3.94 2.17 -21.29
N SER A 88 3.13 1.20 -20.91
CA SER A 88 2.06 0.64 -21.74
C SER A 88 0.75 0.78 -20.98
N ARG A 89 -0.34 1.09 -21.69
CA ARG A 89 -1.68 1.24 -21.11
C ARG A 89 -2.58 0.11 -21.58
N ALA A 90 -2.95 -0.75 -20.65
CA ALA A 90 -3.93 -1.80 -20.83
C ALA A 90 -5.34 -1.20 -21.01
N ALA A 91 -6.16 -1.81 -21.88
CA ALA A 91 -7.56 -1.45 -22.05
C ALA A 91 -8.43 -1.90 -20.87
N ASP A 92 -8.02 -2.95 -20.15
CA ASP A 92 -8.67 -3.46 -18.95
C ASP A 92 -7.69 -4.11 -17.97
N VAL A 93 -8.18 -4.44 -16.77
CA VAL A 93 -7.37 -5.04 -15.70
C VAL A 93 -6.82 -6.41 -16.08
N MET A 94 -7.53 -7.18 -16.93
CA MET A 94 -7.08 -8.51 -17.32
C MET A 94 -5.89 -8.43 -18.29
N GLU A 95 -5.78 -7.37 -19.07
CA GLU A 95 -4.64 -7.13 -19.97
C GLU A 95 -3.37 -6.72 -19.21
N ILE A 96 -3.46 -6.17 -18.00
CA ILE A 96 -2.30 -5.87 -17.14
C ILE A 96 -1.57 -7.16 -16.74
N PHE A 97 -2.28 -8.28 -16.59
CA PHE A 97 -1.72 -9.53 -16.04
C PHE A 97 -1.63 -10.67 -17.06
N ARG A 98 -1.66 -10.34 -18.35
CA ARG A 98 -1.66 -11.31 -19.46
C ARG A 98 -0.28 -11.43 -20.08
#